data_AF-A0A2U1YWD1-F1
#
_entry.id   AF-A0A2U1YWD1-F1
#
_cell.length_a   1.000
_cell.length_b   1.000
_cell.length_c   1.000
_cell.angle_alpha   90.00
_cell.angle_beta   90.00
_cell.angle_gamma   90.00
#
_symmetry.space_group_name_H-M   'P 1'
#
loop_
_entity.id
_entity.type
_entity.pdbx_description
1 polymer ?
#
loop_
_entity_poly.entity_id
_entity_poly.type
_entity_poly.pdbx_seq_one_letter_code
_entity_poly.pdbx_strand_id
1 'polypeptide(L)'
;MTLAEFRRRSGIGRIALLKIDIEGAELDMFAAAADEEFSDIDQITIEFHDFLYPEMRPAVEAVKQRMRSLGFHMLPFSLDNTDVLFVNRRAAVNWQNRLWAGTVVKYGRGLERRLWQLIGRPAPADR
;
A
#
# COMPACT_ATOMS: atom_id res chain seq x y z
N MET A 1 3.33 -1.27 21.86
CA MET A 1 2.10 -2.11 21.78
C MET A 1 2.15 -2.86 20.46
N THR A 2 1.98 -4.19 20.46
CA THR A 2 2.03 -4.98 19.22
C THR A 2 0.69 -4.97 18.48
N LEU A 3 0.70 -5.34 17.19
CA LEU A 3 -0.53 -5.46 16.39
C LEU A 3 -1.50 -6.49 17.00
N ALA A 4 -1.01 -7.65 17.42
CA ALA A 4 -1.80 -8.65 18.13
C ALA A 4 -2.47 -8.11 19.40
N GLU A 5 -1.76 -7.33 20.22
CA GLU A 5 -2.31 -6.76 21.45
C GLU A 5 -3.42 -5.74 21.13
N PHE A 6 -3.21 -4.89 20.12
CA PHE A 6 -4.21 -3.94 19.67
C PHE A 6 -5.48 -4.64 19.15
N ARG A 7 -5.33 -5.71 18.35
CA ARG A 7 -6.46 -6.50 17.81
C ARG A 7 -7.28 -7.14 18.92
N ARG A 8 -6.61 -7.77 19.90
CA ARG A 8 -7.27 -8.40 21.05
C ARG A 8 -8.09 -7.39 21.84
N ARG A 9 -7.49 -6.25 22.20
CA ARG A 9 -8.18 -5.21 22.99
C ARG A 9 -9.35 -4.57 22.26
N SER A 10 -9.32 -4.54 20.93
CA SER A 10 -10.34 -3.90 20.10
C SER A 10 -11.41 -4.88 19.60
N GLY A 11 -11.28 -6.19 19.87
CA GLY A 11 -12.21 -7.21 19.35
C GLY A 11 -12.16 -7.37 17.83
N ILE A 12 -11.04 -7.03 17.19
CA ILE A 12 -10.90 -7.04 15.72
C ILE A 12 -10.43 -8.42 15.26
N GLY A 13 -11.37 -9.20 14.71
CA GLY A 13 -11.10 -10.49 14.08
C GLY A 13 -10.40 -10.35 12.73
N ARG A 14 -11.16 -10.03 11.68
CA ARG A 14 -10.66 -9.87 10.30
C ARG A 14 -10.42 -8.40 9.97
N ILE A 15 -9.30 -8.09 9.30
CA ILE A 15 -8.96 -6.74 8.86
C ILE A 15 -9.11 -6.68 7.33
N ALA A 16 -10.11 -5.93 6.85
CA ALA A 16 -10.32 -5.75 5.42
C ALA A 16 -9.22 -4.90 4.75
N LEU A 17 -8.69 -3.91 5.48
CA LEU A 17 -7.60 -3.04 5.04
C LEU A 17 -6.81 -2.54 6.25
N LEU A 18 -5.49 -2.70 6.19
CA LEU A 18 -4.53 -2.07 7.10
C LEU A 18 -3.73 -1.01 6.32
N LYS A 19 -3.75 0.24 6.77
CA LYS A 19 -2.85 1.28 6.25
C LYS A 19 -1.67 1.46 7.21
N ILE A 20 -0.47 1.51 6.66
CA ILE A 20 0.77 1.77 7.40
C ILE A 20 1.53 2.87 6.66
N ASP A 21 1.85 3.93 7.37
CA ASP A 21 2.75 4.99 6.93
C ASP A 21 4.11 4.70 7.57
N ILE A 22 5.18 4.56 6.79
CA ILE A 22 6.51 4.23 7.31
C ILE A 22 7.45 5.41 7.06
N GLU A 23 7.70 6.15 8.13
CA GLU A 23 8.70 7.21 8.17
C GLU A 23 10.08 6.67 8.64
N GLY A 24 10.11 5.48 9.25
CA GLY A 24 11.35 4.93 9.83
C GLY A 24 11.18 3.60 10.56
N ALA A 25 11.19 3.66 11.90
CA ALA A 25 11.26 2.52 12.82
C ALA A 25 10.11 1.50 12.72
N GLU A 26 9.06 1.79 11.93
CA GLU A 26 7.97 0.82 11.70
C GLU A 26 8.40 -0.42 10.89
N LEU A 27 9.57 -0.40 10.22
CA LEU A 27 10.08 -1.61 9.54
C LEU A 27 10.35 -2.76 10.53
N ASP A 28 10.74 -2.44 11.76
CA ASP A 28 10.98 -3.44 12.81
C ASP A 28 9.69 -4.14 13.23
N MET A 29 8.53 -3.48 13.09
CA MET A 29 7.23 -4.12 13.30
C MET A 29 7.04 -5.27 12.31
N PHE A 30 7.40 -5.07 11.04
CA PHE A 30 7.31 -6.12 10.04
C PHE A 30 8.29 -7.25 10.28
N ALA A 31 9.40 -7.05 10.98
CA ALA A 31 10.31 -8.10 11.40
C ALA A 31 9.77 -8.86 12.63
N ALA A 32 9.21 -8.14 13.59
CA ALA A 32 8.79 -8.66 14.89
C ALA A 32 7.40 -9.31 14.90
N ALA A 33 6.49 -8.93 13.99
CA ALA A 33 5.16 -9.53 13.90
C ALA A 33 5.26 -11.03 13.54
N ALA A 34 4.40 -11.86 14.11
CA ALA A 34 4.29 -13.25 13.73
C ALA A 34 3.58 -13.39 12.38
N ASP A 35 3.91 -14.43 11.61
CA ASP A 35 3.34 -14.64 10.28
C ASP A 35 1.82 -14.81 10.32
N GLU A 36 1.30 -15.42 11.38
CA GLU A 36 -0.13 -15.61 11.64
C GLU A 36 -0.87 -14.28 11.82
N GLU A 37 -0.20 -13.22 12.28
CA GLU A 37 -0.82 -11.91 12.47
C GLU A 37 -1.28 -11.29 11.15
N PHE A 38 -0.63 -11.66 10.04
CA PHE A 38 -0.98 -11.19 8.70
C PHE A 38 -2.06 -12.06 8.03
N SER A 39 -2.34 -13.26 8.56
CA SER A 39 -3.23 -14.22 7.91
C SER A 39 -4.70 -13.77 7.82
N ASP A 40 -5.16 -12.99 8.80
CA ASP A 40 -6.52 -12.42 8.89
C ASP A 40 -6.65 -11.04 8.24
N ILE A 41 -5.60 -10.58 7.54
CA ILE A 41 -5.58 -9.29 6.87
C ILE A 41 -5.77 -9.52 5.37
N ASP A 42 -6.82 -8.92 4.82
CA ASP A 42 -7.12 -9.04 3.39
C ASP A 42 -6.19 -8.17 2.55
N GLN A 43 -5.93 -6.94 3.00
CA GLN A 43 -5.14 -5.95 2.27
C GLN A 43 -4.30 -5.11 3.22
N ILE A 44 -3.09 -4.76 2.78
CA ILE A 44 -2.18 -3.86 3.50
C ILE A 44 -1.67 -2.84 2.49
N THR A 45 -1.91 -1.55 2.72
CA THR A 45 -1.25 -0.48 1.96
C THR A 45 -0.15 0.11 2.80
N ILE A 46 1.04 0.20 2.21
CA ILE A 46 2.24 0.73 2.86
C ILE A 46 2.77 1.89 2.03
N GLU A 47 2.97 3.00 2.70
CA GLU A 47 3.67 4.17 2.16
C GLU A 47 5.10 4.15 2.68
N PHE A 48 6.07 3.89 1.79
CA PHE A 48 7.49 3.89 2.13
C PHE A 48 8.10 5.25 1.80
N HIS A 49 8.83 5.84 2.74
CA HIS A 49 9.59 7.07 2.53
C HIS A 49 11.08 6.81 2.25
N ASP A 50 11.43 5.69 1.61
CA ASP A 50 12.82 5.32 1.23
C ASP A 50 13.43 6.25 0.16
N PHE A 51 12.62 7.11 -0.46
CA PHE A 51 13.09 8.20 -1.30
C PHE A 51 13.76 9.33 -0.50
N LEU A 52 13.34 9.56 0.74
CA LEU A 52 13.97 10.52 1.67
C LEU A 52 15.15 9.90 2.40
N TYR A 53 15.09 8.59 2.65
CA TYR A 53 16.09 7.82 3.41
C TYR A 53 16.58 6.61 2.58
N PRO A 54 17.47 6.82 1.59
CA PRO A 54 17.94 5.75 0.70
C PRO A 54 18.57 4.54 1.40
N GLU A 55 19.09 4.72 2.60
CA GLU A 55 19.62 3.68 3.48
C GLU A 55 18.57 2.64 3.90
N MET A 56 17.27 2.99 3.85
CA MET A 56 16.18 2.09 4.21
C MET A 56 15.81 1.11 3.10
N ARG A 57 16.27 1.33 1.86
CA ARG A 57 15.91 0.51 0.70
C ARG A 57 16.12 -1.01 0.90
N PRO A 58 17.23 -1.49 1.50
CA PRO A 58 17.40 -2.92 1.76
C PRO A 58 16.31 -3.49 2.69
N ALA A 59 15.92 -2.73 3.71
CA ALA A 59 14.89 -3.15 4.66
C ALA A 59 13.49 -3.10 4.03
N VAL A 60 13.20 -2.10 3.19
CA VAL A 60 11.98 -2.05 2.37
C VAL A 60 11.86 -3.27 1.45
N GLU A 61 12.94 -3.65 0.76
CA GLU A 61 12.93 -4.85 -0.08
C GLU A 61 12.79 -6.14 0.74
N ALA A 62 13.34 -6.21 1.95
CA ALA A 62 13.12 -7.32 2.87
C ALA A 62 11.64 -7.45 3.27
N VAL A 63 10.98 -6.34 3.59
CA VAL A 63 9.52 -6.33 3.87
C VAL A 63 8.74 -6.79 2.65
N LYS A 64 9.03 -6.26 1.46
CA LYS A 64 8.37 -6.66 0.20
C LYS A 64 8.53 -8.15 -0.05
N GLN A 65 9.72 -8.70 0.18
CA GLN A 65 9.98 -10.13 0.00
C GLN A 65 9.24 -10.98 1.04
N ARG A 66 9.22 -10.55 2.31
CA ARG A 66 8.45 -11.20 3.37
C ARG A 66 6.95 -11.23 3.04
N MET A 67 6.36 -10.10 2.63
CA MET A 67 4.93 -10.06 2.28
C MET A 67 4.61 -11.01 1.11
N ARG A 68 5.50 -11.12 0.13
CA ARG A 68 5.35 -12.09 -0.97
C ARG A 68 5.41 -13.54 -0.47
N SER A 69 6.32 -13.88 0.44
CA SER A 69 6.41 -15.24 1.01
C SER A 69 5.19 -15.60 1.84
N LEU A 70 4.57 -14.62 2.50
CA LEU A 70 3.30 -14.79 3.23
C LEU A 70 2.07 -14.90 2.32
N GLY A 71 2.26 -14.89 1.00
CA GLY A 71 1.18 -15.08 0.05
C GLY A 71 0.44 -13.79 -0.31
N PHE A 72 1.04 -12.63 -0.14
CA PHE A 72 0.50 -11.39 -0.68
C PHE A 72 0.93 -11.17 -2.14
N HIS A 73 0.05 -10.58 -2.91
CA HIS A 73 0.35 -9.96 -4.20
C HIS A 73 0.72 -8.50 -3.98
N MET A 74 1.84 -8.08 -4.55
CA MET A 74 2.32 -6.71 -4.45
C MET A 74 1.91 -5.92 -5.70
N LEU A 75 1.28 -4.77 -5.50
CA LEU A 75 0.85 -3.82 -6.52
C LEU A 75 1.49 -2.45 -6.22
N PRO A 76 2.56 -2.07 -6.94
CA PRO A 76 3.16 -0.76 -6.77
C PRO A 76 2.24 0.29 -7.41
N PHE A 77 1.66 1.17 -6.60
CA PHE A 77 0.82 2.29 -7.05
C PHE A 77 1.66 3.52 -7.41
N SER A 78 2.84 3.67 -6.80
CA SER A 78 3.83 4.68 -7.19
C SER A 78 5.03 4.09 -7.94
N LEU A 79 5.97 4.94 -8.40
CA LEU A 79 7.22 4.52 -9.06
C LEU A 79 8.37 4.36 -8.04
N ASP A 80 8.20 4.93 -6.86
CA ASP A 80 9.20 5.25 -5.84
C ASP A 80 8.79 4.69 -4.46
N ASN A 81 8.00 3.60 -4.44
CA ASN A 81 7.52 2.90 -3.24
C ASN A 81 6.67 3.72 -2.25
N THR A 82 6.39 5.01 -2.51
CA THR A 82 5.46 5.84 -1.72
C THR A 82 4.05 5.26 -1.60
N ASP A 83 3.62 4.39 -2.52
CA ASP A 83 2.38 3.64 -2.34
C ASP A 83 2.54 2.23 -2.90
N VAL A 84 2.52 1.25 -1.99
CA VAL A 84 2.54 -0.18 -2.31
C VAL A 84 1.37 -0.86 -1.63
N LEU A 85 0.49 -1.46 -2.43
CA LEU A 85 -0.59 -2.28 -1.93
C LEU A 85 -0.20 -3.76 -1.96
N PHE A 86 -0.41 -4.43 -0.85
CA PHE A 86 -0.31 -5.86 -0.68
C PHE A 86 -1.72 -6.44 -0.55
N VAL A 87 -2.08 -7.39 -1.40
CA VAL A 87 -3.37 -8.06 -1.39
C VAL A 87 -3.17 -9.54 -1.07
N ASN A 88 -3.77 -10.03 0.01
CA ASN A 88 -3.67 -11.42 0.41
C ASN A 88 -4.31 -12.32 -0.66
N ARG A 89 -3.59 -13.37 -1.10
CA ARG A 89 -4.11 -14.37 -2.06
C ARG A 89 -5.42 -15.01 -1.62
N ARG A 90 -5.66 -15.08 -0.31
CA ARG A 90 -6.86 -15.69 0.28
C ARG A 90 -8.08 -14.77 0.24
N ALA A 91 -7.89 -13.46 0.07
CA ALA A 91 -8.95 -12.46 0.18
C ALA A 91 -9.99 -12.47 -0.97
N ALA A 92 -10.01 -13.52 -1.82
CA ALA A 92 -10.96 -13.69 -2.93
C ALA A 92 -11.13 -12.44 -3.82
N VAL A 93 -10.06 -11.66 -3.99
CA VAL A 93 -10.10 -10.48 -4.87
C VAL A 93 -10.08 -10.97 -6.31
N ASN A 94 -11.19 -10.76 -7.03
CA ASN A 94 -11.32 -11.13 -8.43
C ASN A 94 -10.15 -10.52 -9.24
N TRP A 95 -9.50 -11.32 -10.09
CA TRP A 95 -8.32 -10.94 -10.86
C TRP A 95 -8.55 -9.71 -11.75
N GLN A 96 -9.81 -9.49 -12.18
CA GLN A 96 -10.26 -8.30 -12.92
C GLN A 96 -10.12 -7.03 -12.09
N ASN A 97 -10.53 -7.04 -10.81
CA ASN A 97 -10.34 -5.92 -9.90
C ASN A 97 -8.85 -5.64 -9.67
N ARG A 98 -8.03 -6.69 -9.68
CA ARG A 98 -6.57 -6.59 -9.53
C ARG A 98 -5.90 -5.93 -10.73
N LEU A 99 -6.30 -6.29 -11.94
CA LEU A 99 -5.84 -5.63 -13.17
C LEU A 99 -6.37 -4.19 -13.26
N TRP A 100 -7.67 -3.98 -12.99
CA TRP A 100 -8.30 -2.66 -13.00
C TRP A 100 -7.64 -1.70 -12.02
N ALA A 101 -7.33 -2.15 -10.79
CA ALA A 101 -6.59 -1.34 -9.83
C ALA A 101 -5.17 -1.01 -10.33
N GLY A 102 -4.44 -1.98 -10.88
CA GLY A 102 -3.08 -1.79 -11.39
C GLY A 102 -2.97 -0.94 -12.67
N THR A 103 -4.04 -0.80 -13.45
CA THR A 103 -4.06 -0.03 -14.71
C THR A 103 -4.96 1.19 -14.69
N VAL A 104 -6.24 1.05 -14.37
CA VAL A 104 -7.22 2.14 -14.50
C VAL A 104 -7.08 3.17 -13.37
N VAL A 105 -6.89 2.75 -12.12
CA VAL A 105 -6.70 3.71 -11.01
C VAL A 105 -5.34 4.40 -11.12
N LYS A 106 -4.29 3.63 -11.43
CA LYS A 106 -2.90 4.12 -11.54
C LYS A 106 -2.73 5.12 -12.69
N TYR A 107 -3.27 4.84 -13.86
CA TYR A 107 -3.11 5.72 -15.03
C TYR A 107 -4.28 6.69 -15.23
N GLY A 108 -5.49 6.40 -14.74
CA GLY A 108 -6.68 7.22 -14.97
C GLY A 108 -6.58 8.63 -14.38
N ARG A 109 -6.14 8.77 -13.13
CA ARG A 109 -5.94 10.08 -12.49
C ARG A 109 -4.77 10.86 -13.06
N GLY A 110 -3.73 10.18 -13.56
CA GLY A 110 -2.60 10.80 -14.25
C GLY A 110 -2.95 11.30 -15.65
N LEU A 111 -3.75 10.51 -16.38
CA LEU A 111 -4.28 10.85 -17.69
C LEU A 111 -5.29 12.00 -17.58
N GLU A 112 -6.18 11.96 -16.58
CA GLU A 112 -7.12 13.04 -16.27
C GLU A 112 -6.37 14.35 -16.04
N ARG A 113 -5.32 14.37 -15.22
CA ARG A 113 -4.49 15.57 -14.98
C ARG A 113 -3.87 16.14 -16.26
N ARG A 114 -3.35 15.27 -17.13
CA ARG A 114 -2.77 15.67 -18.43
C ARG A 114 -3.83 16.13 -19.42
N LEU A 115 -5.00 15.49 -19.40
CA LEU A 115 -6.17 15.92 -20.17
C LEU A 115 -6.66 17.29 -19.71
N TRP A 116 -6.73 17.56 -18.40
CA TRP A 116 -7.06 18.89 -17.87
C TRP A 116 -6.05 19.97 -18.28
N GLN A 117 -4.77 19.63 -18.45
CA GLN A 117 -3.74 20.54 -18.96
C GLN A 117 -3.83 20.77 -20.49
N LEU A 118 -4.36 19.80 -21.24
CA LEU A 118 -4.59 19.90 -22.69
C LEU A 118 -5.94 20.57 -23.04
N ILE A 119 -6.94 20.46 -22.17
CA ILE A 119 -8.30 20.99 -22.39
C ILE A 119 -8.43 22.48 -22.01
N GLY A 120 -7.36 23.11 -21.47
CA GLY A 120 -7.21 24.57 -21.38
C GLY A 120 -8.44 25.32 -20.86
N ARG A 121 -8.63 25.45 -19.54
CA ARG A 121 -9.60 26.42 -19.03
C ARG A 121 -9.13 27.85 -19.38
N PRO A 122 -10.01 28.72 -19.89
CA PRO A 122 -9.72 30.16 -19.94
C PRO A 122 -9.54 30.69 -18.52
N ALA A 123 -8.65 31.66 -18.37
CA ALA A 123 -8.33 32.32 -17.11
C ALA A 123 -9.60 32.78 -16.37
N PRO A 124 -9.63 32.73 -15.03
CA PRO A 124 -10.76 33.28 -14.27
C PRO A 124 -10.82 34.79 -14.53
N ALA A 125 -12.00 35.26 -14.96
CA ALA A 125 -12.30 36.69 -15.03
C ALA A 125 -12.30 37.25 -13.61
N ASP A 126 -11.28 38.05 -13.35
CA ASP A 126 -11.14 39.04 -12.31
C ASP A 126 -12.45 39.83 -12.10
N ARG A 127 -12.95 39.78 -10.86
CA ARG A 127 -14.01 40.64 -10.32
C ARG A 127 -13.53 41.24 -9.00
#